data_AF-A0A7W9ZD69-F1
#
_entry.id   AF-A0A7W9ZD69-F1
#
_cell.length_a   1.000
_cell.length_b   1.000
_cell.length_c   1.000
_cell.angle_alpha   90.00
_cell.angle_beta   90.00
_cell.angle_gamma   90.00
#
_symmetry.space_group_name_H-M   'P 1'
#
loop_
_entity.id
_entity.type
_entity.pdbx_description
1 polymer ?
#
loop_
_entity_poly.entity_id
_entity_poly.type
_entity_poly.pdbx_seq_one_letter_code
_entity_poly.pdbx_strand_id
1 'polypeptide(L)' 'MQNYETLITLTVILVSAAVVGVAVWRDRMPPELGKIWHFPWRPLAAVAILAILLALAHLVTLLSGRPFSGRL' A
#
# COMPACT_ATOMS: atom_id res chain seq x y z
N MET A 1 -24.34 6.88 3.56
CA MET A 1 -23.59 5.88 2.77
C MET A 1 -22.15 6.33 2.45
N GLN A 2 -21.90 7.61 2.16
CA GLN A 2 -20.55 8.13 1.86
C GLN A 2 -19.44 7.94 2.92
N ASN A 3 -19.83 7.79 4.20
CA ASN A 3 -18.86 7.66 5.30
C ASN A 3 -18.13 6.30 5.30
N TYR A 4 -18.78 5.20 4.89
CA TYR A 4 -18.15 3.89 4.97
C TYR A 4 -17.06 3.71 3.90
N GLU A 5 -17.25 4.24 2.69
CA GLU A 5 -16.25 4.11 1.60
C GLU A 5 -14.99 4.91 1.89
N THR A 6 -15.17 6.11 2.44
CA THR A 6 -14.06 6.96 2.89
C THR A 6 -13.27 6.26 3.99
N LEU A 7 -13.95 5.67 4.98
CA LEU A 7 -13.29 4.92 6.06
C LEU A 7 -12.52 3.71 5.54
N ILE A 8 -13.12 2.91 4.66
CA ILE A 8 -12.46 1.75 4.03
C ILE A 8 -11.21 2.20 3.28
N THR A 9 -11.32 3.26 2.46
CA THR A 9 -10.20 3.78 1.68
C THR A 9 -9.05 4.23 2.59
N LEU A 10 -9.36 4.95 3.67
CA LEU A 10 -8.36 5.38 4.66
C LEU A 10 -7.72 4.19 5.38
N THR A 11 -8.50 3.17 5.75
CA THR A 11 -7.97 1.95 6.36
C THR A 11 -7.02 1.23 5.40
N VAL A 12 -7.37 1.11 4.12
CA VAL A 12 -6.52 0.48 3.10
C VAL A 12 -5.20 1.25 2.94
N ILE A 13 -5.24 2.59 2.90
CA ILE A 13 -4.04 3.43 2.84
C ILE A 13 -3.16 3.21 4.07
N LEU A 14 -3.74 3.27 5.28
CA LEU A 14 -3.01 3.10 6.54
C LEU A 14 -2.36 1.72 6.67
N VAL A 15 -3.11 0.66 6.35
CA VAL A 15 -2.60 -0.73 6.40
C VAL A 15 -1.48 -0.92 5.38
N SER A 16 -1.67 -0.44 4.15
CA SER A 16 -0.66 -0.57 3.10
C SER A 16 0.62 0.22 3.46
N ALA A 17 0.48 1.42 4.01
CA ALA A 17 1.61 2.22 4.50
C ALA A 17 2.36 1.52 5.64
N ALA A 18 1.64 0.89 6.57
CA ALA A 18 2.25 0.09 7.63
C ALA A 18 3.02 -1.10 7.07
N VAL A 19 2.48 -1.81 6.07
CA VAL A 19 3.16 -2.93 5.39
C VAL A 19 4.43 -2.46 4.69
N VAL A 20 4.39 -1.34 3.98
CA VAL A 20 5.60 -0.74 3.37
C VAL A 20 6.63 -0.40 4.45
N GLY A 21 6.20 0.25 5.54
CA GLY A 21 7.08 0.60 6.65
C GLY A 21 7.77 -0.63 7.27
N VAL A 22 7.02 -1.69 7.53
CA VAL A 22 7.54 -2.96 8.06
C VAL A 22 8.49 -3.63 7.05
N ALA A 23 8.10 -3.68 5.77
CA ALA A 23 8.93 -4.29 4.73
C ALA A 23 10.27 -3.56 4.56
N VAL A 24 10.26 -2.22 4.56
CA VAL A 24 11.47 -1.40 4.48
C VAL A 24 12.31 -1.53 5.75
N TRP A 25 11.69 -1.53 6.93
CA TRP A 25 12.40 -1.74 8.19
C TRP A 25 13.09 -3.10 8.22
N ARG A 26 12.41 -4.15 7.74
CA ARG A 26 12.95 -5.50 7.69
C ARG A 26 14.03 -5.68 6.60
N ASP A 27 13.92 -5.00 5.47
CA ASP A 27 14.96 -4.99 4.42
C ASP A 27 16.25 -4.29 4.90
N ARG A 28 16.13 -3.35 5.86
CA ARG A 28 17.28 -2.68 6.48
C ARG A 28 17.94 -3.48 7.60
N MET A 29 17.32 -4.55 8.09
CA MET A 29 17.92 -5.40 9.12
C MET A 29 18.98 -6.33 8.50
N PRO A 30 20.15 -6.47 9.13
CA PRO A 30 21.21 -7.34 8.62
C PRO A 30 20.71 -8.78 8.51
N PRO A 31 20.96 -9.47 7.38
CA PRO A 31 20.50 -10.84 7.19
C PRO A 31 21.18 -11.77 8.22
N GLU A 32 20.39 -12.66 8.83
CA GLU A 32 20.92 -13.70 9.71
C GLU A 32 21.76 -14.69 8.88
N LEU A 33 23.04 -14.80 9.22
CA LEU A 33 23.99 -15.70 8.56
C LEU A 33 23.50 -17.16 8.71
N GLY A 34 23.18 -17.82 7.59
CA GLY A 34 22.76 -19.23 7.56
C GLY A 34 21.28 -19.50 7.28
N LYS A 35 20.43 -18.47 7.17
CA LYS A 35 19.00 -18.65 6.83
C LYS A 35 18.77 -18.51 5.32
N ILE A 36 18.48 -19.64 4.67
CA ILE A 36 18.27 -19.74 3.21
C ILE A 36 16.98 -19.02 2.77
N TRP A 37 15.96 -18.98 3.64
CA TRP A 37 14.67 -18.38 3.30
C TRP A 37 14.62 -16.88 3.63
N HIS A 38 14.92 -16.04 2.65
CA HIS A 38 14.62 -14.62 2.71
C HIS A 38 13.18 -14.42 2.23
N PHE A 39 12.28 -14.06 3.15
CA PHE A 39 10.93 -13.64 2.77
C PHE A 39 11.05 -12.46 1.79
N PRO A 40 10.27 -12.42 0.70
CA PRO A 40 10.48 -11.47 -0.38
C PRO A 40 9.88 -10.09 -0.01
N TRP A 41 10.53 -9.37 0.90
CA TRP A 41 10.09 -8.07 1.42
C TRP A 41 10.03 -6.98 0.35
N ARG A 42 10.95 -7.00 -0.61
CA ARG A 42 11.02 -6.02 -1.71
C ARG A 42 9.80 -6.06 -2.64
N PRO A 43 9.42 -7.21 -3.23
CA PRO A 43 8.19 -7.26 -4.03
C PRO A 43 6.94 -7.05 -3.17
N LEU A 44 6.92 -7.46 -1.89
CA LEU A 44 5.82 -7.11 -0.99
C LEU A 44 5.68 -5.59 -0.84
N ALA A 45 6.78 -4.87 -0.63
CA ALA A 45 6.78 -3.41 -0.55
C ALA A 45 6.28 -2.77 -1.86
N ALA A 46 6.70 -3.29 -3.02
CA ALA A 46 6.24 -2.80 -4.32
C ALA A 46 4.72 -2.94 -4.48
N VAL A 47 4.15 -4.10 -4.14
CA VAL A 47 2.70 -4.32 -4.19
C VAL A 47 1.97 -3.41 -3.21
N ALA A 48 2.49 -3.23 -2.00
CA ALA A 48 1.88 -2.35 -1.00
C ALA A 48 1.92 -0.87 -1.44
N ILE A 49 2.99 -0.42 -2.12
CA ILE A 49 3.06 0.91 -2.73
C ILE A 49 2.01 1.07 -3.83
N LEU A 50 1.84 0.06 -4.70
CA LEU A 50 0.80 0.09 -5.73
C LEU A 50 -0.61 0.19 -5.11
N ALA A 51 -0.88 -0.56 -4.04
CA ALA A 51 -2.14 -0.47 -3.32
C ALA A 51 -2.40 0.94 -2.76
N ILE A 52 -1.38 1.62 -2.22
CA ILE A 52 -1.49 3.03 -1.79
C ILE A 52 -1.86 3.93 -2.96
N LEU A 53 -1.19 3.80 -4.12
CA LEU A 53 -1.48 4.63 -5.29
C LEU A 53 -2.91 4.43 -5.80
N LEU A 54 -3.39 3.19 -5.85
CA LEU A 54 -4.77 2.88 -6.24
C LEU A 54 -5.79 3.45 -5.24
N ALA A 55 -5.53 3.29 -3.94
CA ALA A 55 -6.41 3.82 -2.90
C ALA A 55 -6.44 5.35 -2.91
N LEU A 56 -5.32 6.03 -3.21
CA LEU A 56 -5.28 7.47 -3.42
C LEU A 56 -6.10 7.90 -4.64
N ALA A 57 -5.97 7.20 -5.77
CA ALA A 57 -6.80 7.46 -6.96
C ALA A 57 -8.30 7.26 -6.68
N HIS A 58 -8.64 6.25 -5.87
CA HIS A 58 -10.00 6.01 -5.41
C HIS A 58 -10.48 7.13 -4.46
N LEU A 59 -9.63 7.63 -3.57
CA LEU A 59 -9.95 8.77 -2.70
C LEU A 59 -10.24 10.04 -3.52
N VAL A 60 -9.45 10.30 -4.56
CA VAL A 60 -9.70 11.40 -5.51
C VAL A 60 -11.05 11.23 -6.19
N THR A 61 -11.41 10.00 -6.58
CA THR A 61 -12.71 9.68 -7.17
C THR A 61 -13.86 9.98 -6.21
N LEU A 62 -13.74 9.54 -4.96
CA LEU A 62 -14.72 9.79 -3.90
C LEU A 62 -14.91 11.29 -3.62
N LEU A 63 -13.81 12.05 -3.58
CA LEU A 63 -13.84 13.50 -3.34
C LEU A 63 -14.40 14.28 -4.53
N SER A 64 -14.11 13.83 -5.75
CA SER A 64 -14.47 14.56 -6.99
C SER A 64 -15.86 14.17 -7.53
N GLY A 65 -16.43 13.07 -7.06
CA GLY A 65 -17.67 12.48 -7.59
C GLY A 65 -17.55 11.96 -9.03
N ARG A 66 -16.33 11.89 -9.57
CA ARG A 66 -16.02 11.45 -10.94
C ARG A 66 -14.92 10.40 -10.89
N PRO A 67 -15.05 9.28 -11.61
CA PRO A 67 -14.00 8.26 -11.65
C PRO A 67 -12.69 8.85 -12.16
N PHE A 68 -11.60 8.57 -11.44
CA PHE A 68 -10.25 8.88 -11.88
C PHE A 68 -9.93 8.00 -13.10
N SER A 69 -10.11 8.56 -14.30
CA SER A 69 -9.68 7.92 -15.55
C SER A 69 -8.27 8.37 -15.90
N GLY A 70 -7.34 7.41 -15.93
CA GLY A 70 -6.04 7.60 -16.58
C GLY A 70 -6.21 7.79 -18.09
N ARG A 71 -5.34 8.59 -18.69
CA ARG A 71 -5.21 8.66 -20.15
C ARG A 71 -4.21 7.58 -20.57
N LEU A 72 -4.71 6.47 -21.10
CA LEU A 72 -3.92 5.48 -21.84
C LEU A 72 -3.80 5.93 -23.30
#